data_AF-A0AAN8EH65-F1
#
_entry.id   AF-A0AAN8EH65-F1
#
_cell.length_a   1.000
_cell.length_b   1.000
_cell.length_c   1.000
_cell.angle_alpha   90.00
_cell.angle_beta   90.00
_cell.angle_gamma   90.00
#
_symmetry.space_group_name_H-M   'P 1'
#
loop_
_entity.id
_entity.type
_entity.pdbx_description
1 polymer ?
#
loop_
_entity_poly.entity_id
_entity_poly.type
_entity_poly.pdbx_seq_one_letter_code
_entity_poly.pdbx_strand_id
1 'polypeptide(L)'
;MAAYGKQDFADICEHYQPLMDEHSVTTKMLKSEFILDKSYAAARTLRMPQIFSGILCDTERCKQYKGLSILFEIYLVLAVNTAVCERGFSCMKRVKNDWRSCLGTEQLSRLMFSSIEGPSMDNFDAAGAVEKWWTLGNRARRPGFNPWQKEQEQEIRDDLYEDLVLMDQETEQEENVRQEAISDELGLEAENVAAGEKRLAEALG
;
A
#
# COMPACT_ATOMS: atom_id res chain seq x y z
N MET A 1 35.46 2.89 -44.40
CA MET A 1 34.53 3.60 -43.48
C MET A 1 33.09 3.75 -43.98
N ALA A 2 32.79 3.71 -45.29
CA ALA A 2 31.45 4.00 -45.83
C ALA A 2 30.36 2.91 -45.63
N ALA A 3 30.69 1.72 -45.13
CA ALA A 3 29.76 0.58 -45.02
C ALA A 3 29.22 0.29 -43.60
N TYR A 4 29.83 0.87 -42.56
CA TYR A 4 29.45 0.59 -41.17
C TYR A 4 28.03 1.11 -40.86
N GLY A 5 27.22 0.27 -40.21
CA GLY A 5 25.85 0.59 -39.78
C GLY A 5 24.77 0.59 -40.89
N LYS A 6 25.10 0.17 -42.13
CA LYS A 6 24.10 0.12 -43.21
C LYS A 6 23.07 -1.01 -43.03
N GLN A 7 23.51 -2.14 -42.47
CA GLN A 7 22.66 -3.30 -42.23
C GLN A 7 21.77 -3.05 -41.02
N ASP A 8 22.33 -2.61 -39.90
CA ASP A 8 21.58 -2.20 -38.71
C ASP A 8 20.52 -1.13 -39.04
N PHE A 9 20.86 -0.16 -39.90
CA PHE A 9 19.90 0.85 -40.35
C PHE A 9 18.78 0.25 -41.20
N ALA A 10 19.09 -0.74 -42.05
CA ALA A 10 18.07 -1.44 -42.83
C ALA A 10 17.11 -2.22 -41.92
N ASP A 11 17.63 -2.90 -40.90
CA ASP A 11 16.84 -3.65 -39.92
C ASP A 11 15.92 -2.70 -39.12
N ILE A 12 16.42 -1.53 -38.71
CA ILE A 12 15.62 -0.48 -38.07
C ILE A 12 14.52 0.03 -39.01
N CYS A 13 14.85 0.25 -40.30
CA CYS A 13 13.85 0.69 -41.28
C CYS A 13 12.74 -0.35 -41.49
N GLU A 14 13.09 -1.64 -41.48
CA GLU A 14 12.12 -2.74 -41.60
C GLU A 14 11.24 -2.83 -40.35
N HIS A 15 11.85 -2.75 -39.17
CA HIS A 15 11.12 -2.83 -37.90
C HIS A 15 10.11 -1.69 -37.73
N TYR A 16 10.48 -0.46 -38.08
CA TYR A 16 9.60 0.72 -37.96
C TYR A 16 8.80 1.04 -39.23
N GLN A 17 8.77 0.14 -40.22
CA GLN A 17 8.07 0.37 -41.48
C GLN A 17 6.59 0.79 -41.29
N PRO A 18 5.79 0.16 -40.41
CA PRO A 18 4.38 0.55 -40.23
C PRO A 18 4.21 2.01 -39.81
N LEU A 19 5.11 2.50 -38.96
CA LEU A 19 5.11 3.88 -38.49
C LEU A 19 5.57 4.87 -39.58
N MET A 20 6.53 4.45 -40.40
CA MET A 20 7.00 5.24 -41.53
C MET A 20 5.91 5.38 -42.61
N ASP A 21 5.13 4.31 -42.84
CA ASP A 21 4.01 4.31 -43.78
C ASP A 21 2.90 5.27 -43.32
N GLU A 22 2.60 5.32 -42.02
CA GLU A 22 1.67 6.31 -41.41
C GLU A 22 2.12 7.76 -41.68
N HIS A 23 3.41 8.04 -41.58
CA HIS A 23 3.96 9.37 -41.83
C HIS A 23 4.30 9.65 -43.31
N SER A 24 3.91 8.76 -44.23
CA SER A 24 4.18 8.87 -45.67
C SER A 24 5.69 8.96 -46.00
N VAL A 25 6.54 8.28 -45.23
CA VAL A 25 7.99 8.22 -45.43
C VAL A 25 8.37 6.88 -46.06
N THR A 26 8.91 6.90 -47.27
CA THR A 26 9.39 5.67 -47.93
C THR A 26 10.80 5.30 -47.46
N THR A 27 11.09 4.00 -47.32
CA THR A 27 12.44 3.46 -47.03
C THR A 27 13.53 4.00 -47.96
N LYS A 28 13.20 4.32 -49.22
CA LYS A 28 14.12 4.94 -50.18
C LYS A 28 14.52 6.36 -49.77
N MET A 29 13.55 7.18 -49.34
CA MET A 29 13.80 8.54 -48.84
C MET A 29 14.69 8.47 -47.60
N LEU A 30 14.32 7.60 -46.65
CA LEU A 30 15.04 7.40 -45.40
C LEU A 30 16.51 6.98 -45.61
N LYS A 31 16.77 6.05 -46.55
CA LYS A 31 18.14 5.68 -46.93
C LYS A 31 18.91 6.84 -47.55
N SER A 32 18.26 7.67 -48.36
CA SER A 32 18.90 8.83 -48.99
C SER A 32 19.23 9.92 -47.95
N GLU A 33 18.31 10.19 -47.02
CA GLU A 33 18.50 11.09 -45.89
C GLU A 33 19.68 10.65 -45.02
N PHE A 34 19.75 9.36 -44.68
CA PHE A 34 20.85 8.80 -43.89
C PHE A 34 22.22 8.99 -44.55
N ILE A 35 22.33 8.78 -45.86
CA ILE A 35 23.58 8.97 -46.58
C ILE A 35 23.99 10.45 -46.58
N LEU A 36 23.03 11.35 -46.82
CA LEU A 36 23.27 12.80 -46.82
C LEU A 36 23.72 13.28 -45.44
N ASP A 37 23.01 12.90 -44.38
CA ASP A 37 23.36 13.32 -43.02
C ASP A 37 24.69 12.72 -42.55
N LYS A 38 24.95 11.44 -42.87
CA LYS A 38 26.25 10.81 -42.60
C LYS A 38 27.41 11.52 -43.29
N SER A 39 27.22 11.95 -44.55
CA SER A 39 28.23 12.72 -45.28
C SER A 39 28.46 14.11 -44.65
N TYR A 40 27.37 14.77 -44.23
CA TYR A 40 27.39 16.06 -43.55
C TYR A 40 28.13 15.97 -42.20
N ALA A 41 27.82 14.96 -41.39
CA ALA A 41 28.44 14.71 -40.10
C ALA A 41 29.92 14.36 -40.23
N ALA A 42 30.28 13.52 -41.21
CA ALA A 42 31.67 13.13 -41.47
C ALA A 42 32.53 14.32 -41.90
N ALA A 43 32.01 15.19 -42.79
CA ALA A 43 32.71 16.37 -43.28
C ALA A 43 33.03 17.39 -42.18
N ARG A 44 32.22 17.43 -41.11
CA ARG A 44 32.34 18.37 -39.99
C ARG A 44 32.84 17.74 -38.70
N THR A 45 33.09 16.43 -38.69
CA THR A 45 33.52 15.66 -37.52
C THR A 45 32.60 15.90 -36.30
N LEU A 46 31.28 15.89 -36.53
CA LEU A 46 30.29 16.17 -35.49
C LEU A 46 30.19 15.02 -34.48
N ARG A 47 29.99 15.36 -33.20
CA ARG A 47 29.62 14.40 -32.16
C ARG A 47 28.12 14.10 -32.23
N MET A 48 27.71 12.92 -31.74
CA MET A 48 26.31 12.48 -31.74
C MET A 48 25.31 13.56 -31.27
N PRO A 49 25.51 14.26 -30.14
CA PRO A 49 24.57 15.29 -29.70
C PRO A 49 24.38 16.43 -30.73
N GLN A 50 25.44 16.79 -31.46
CA GLN A 50 25.40 17.85 -32.48
C GLN A 50 24.65 17.39 -33.74
N ILE A 51 24.70 16.09 -34.05
CA ILE A 51 23.95 15.49 -35.15
C ILE A 51 22.46 15.52 -34.81
N PHE A 52 22.08 15.03 -33.62
CA PHE A 52 20.69 15.06 -33.15
C PHE A 52 20.15 16.49 -33.05
N SER A 53 20.86 17.40 -32.38
CA SER A 53 20.41 18.79 -32.25
C SER A 53 20.34 19.49 -33.60
N GLY A 54 21.25 19.16 -34.53
CA GLY A 54 21.26 19.74 -35.87
C GLY A 54 20.07 19.36 -36.73
N ILE A 55 19.45 18.20 -36.52
CA ILE A 55 18.23 17.79 -37.24
C ILE A 55 16.97 18.16 -36.46
N LEU A 56 16.94 17.91 -35.14
CA LEU A 56 15.74 18.05 -34.32
C LEU A 56 15.46 19.49 -33.88
N CYS A 57 16.48 20.33 -33.70
CA CYS A 57 16.29 21.72 -33.24
C CYS A 57 16.15 22.74 -34.37
N ASP A 58 16.38 22.35 -35.63
CA ASP A 58 16.22 23.20 -36.80
C ASP A 58 14.97 22.76 -37.58
N THR A 59 13.96 23.63 -37.63
CA THR A 59 12.66 23.33 -38.25
C THR A 59 12.78 23.01 -39.74
N GLU A 60 13.71 23.63 -40.47
CA GLU A 60 13.88 23.38 -41.89
C GLU A 60 14.61 22.06 -42.14
N ARG A 61 15.63 21.77 -41.32
CA ARG A 61 16.31 20.46 -41.38
C ARG A 61 15.39 19.33 -40.93
N CYS A 62 14.56 19.53 -39.92
CA CYS A 62 13.59 18.53 -39.48
C CYS A 62 12.61 18.16 -40.61
N LYS A 63 12.15 19.15 -41.40
CA LYS A 63 11.33 18.89 -42.60
C LYS A 63 12.11 18.19 -43.71
N GLN A 64 13.35 18.59 -43.94
CA GLN A 64 14.22 18.03 -44.98
C GLN A 64 14.59 16.56 -44.69
N TYR A 65 14.75 16.23 -43.42
CA TYR A 65 15.15 14.91 -42.92
C TYR A 65 14.01 14.27 -42.12
N LYS A 66 12.79 14.28 -42.67
CA LYS A 66 11.57 13.84 -41.98
C LYS A 66 11.64 12.38 -41.53
N GLY A 67 12.27 11.51 -42.31
CA GLY A 67 12.42 10.10 -41.94
C GLY A 67 13.40 9.92 -40.77
N LEU A 68 14.55 10.58 -40.86
CA LEU A 68 15.54 10.54 -39.77
C LEU A 68 15.04 11.22 -38.49
N SER A 69 14.25 12.29 -38.60
CA SER A 69 13.71 12.99 -37.42
C SER A 69 12.81 12.06 -36.60
N ILE A 70 11.92 11.31 -37.26
CA ILE A 70 11.05 10.32 -36.59
C ILE A 70 11.90 9.24 -35.91
N LEU A 71 12.89 8.67 -36.62
CA LEU A 71 13.77 7.66 -36.01
C LEU A 71 14.56 8.19 -34.82
N PHE A 72 15.02 9.44 -34.89
CA PHE A 72 15.75 10.08 -33.80
C PHE A 72 14.85 10.35 -32.59
N GLU A 73 13.60 10.76 -32.80
CA GLU A 73 12.62 10.89 -31.73
C GLU A 73 12.37 9.55 -31.02
N ILE A 74 12.17 8.48 -31.78
CA ILE A 74 12.01 7.13 -31.21
C ILE A 74 13.25 6.74 -30.40
N TYR A 75 14.44 6.96 -30.96
CA TYR A 75 15.69 6.66 -30.27
C TYR A 75 15.83 7.42 -28.94
N LEU A 76 15.47 8.71 -28.91
CA LEU A 76 15.51 9.52 -27.70
C LEU A 76 14.49 9.05 -26.66
N VAL A 77 13.28 8.70 -27.08
CA VAL A 77 12.25 8.14 -26.19
C VAL A 77 12.72 6.80 -25.61
N LEU A 78 13.27 5.91 -26.44
CA LEU A 78 13.81 4.63 -25.99
C LEU A 78 14.95 4.83 -24.99
N ALA A 79 15.89 5.73 -25.27
CA ALA A 79 17.02 6.01 -24.38
C ALA A 79 16.57 6.56 -23.02
N VAL A 80 15.54 7.41 -22.98
CA VAL A 80 14.98 7.93 -21.72
C VAL A 80 14.29 6.80 -20.94
N ASN A 81 13.49 5.97 -21.63
CA ASN A 81 12.79 4.86 -21.01
C ASN A 81 13.75 3.81 -20.44
N THR A 82 14.81 3.45 -21.18
CA THR A 82 15.83 2.51 -20.69
C THR A 82 16.58 3.07 -19.49
N ALA A 83 16.94 4.36 -19.50
CA ALA A 83 17.59 5.01 -18.36
C ALA A 83 16.71 5.02 -17.09
N VAL A 84 15.39 5.20 -17.23
CA VAL A 84 14.45 5.07 -16.10
C VAL A 84 14.44 3.64 -15.56
N CYS A 85 14.38 2.64 -16.44
CA CYS A 85 14.43 1.23 -16.04
C CYS A 85 15.75 0.88 -15.33
N GLU A 86 16.89 1.33 -15.83
CA GLU A 86 18.21 1.12 -15.19
C GLU A 86 18.29 1.74 -13.80
N ARG A 87 17.75 2.96 -13.62
CA ARG A 87 17.60 3.58 -12.29
C ARG A 87 16.71 2.72 -11.38
N GLY A 88 15.60 2.19 -11.91
CA GLY A 88 14.73 1.25 -11.20
C GLY A 88 15.46 -0.02 -10.76
N PHE A 89 16.22 -0.65 -11.65
CA PHE A 89 17.03 -1.85 -11.33
C PHE A 89 18.11 -1.56 -10.29
N SER A 90 18.79 -0.42 -10.39
CA SER A 90 19.79 0.01 -9.41
C SER A 90 19.14 0.24 -8.04
N CYS A 91 17.99 0.90 -8.00
CA CYS A 91 17.20 1.09 -6.79
C CYS A 91 16.77 -0.25 -6.18
N MET A 92 16.25 -1.17 -7.00
CA MET A 92 15.87 -2.51 -6.57
C MET A 92 17.06 -3.25 -5.93
N LYS A 93 18.23 -3.19 -6.57
CA LYS A 93 19.46 -3.81 -6.08
C LYS A 93 19.88 -3.24 -4.73
N ARG A 94 19.78 -1.92 -4.56
CA ARG A 94 20.05 -1.24 -3.28
C ARG A 94 19.09 -1.73 -2.20
N VAL A 95 17.78 -1.64 -2.43
CA VAL A 95 16.75 -2.03 -1.44
C VAL A 95 16.86 -3.51 -1.05
N LYS A 96 17.10 -4.40 -2.02
CA LYS A 96 17.20 -5.85 -1.76
C LYS A 96 18.47 -6.23 -1.00
N ASN A 97 19.59 -5.58 -1.29
CA ASN A 97 20.89 -5.96 -0.72
C ASN A 97 21.17 -5.30 0.64
N ASP A 98 20.58 -4.14 0.92
CA ASP A 98 20.83 -3.39 2.16
C ASP A 98 20.47 -4.21 3.40
N TRP A 99 19.27 -4.80 3.41
CA TRP A 99 18.73 -5.49 4.59
C TRP A 99 18.89 -7.01 4.58
N ARG A 100 19.53 -7.59 3.55
CA ARG A 100 19.51 -9.06 3.28
C ARG A 100 18.13 -9.70 3.48
N SER A 101 17.09 -8.90 3.28
CA SER A 101 15.75 -9.25 3.72
C SER A 101 15.04 -10.02 2.63
N CYS A 102 14.33 -11.09 3.01
CA CYS A 102 13.33 -11.69 2.15
C CYS A 102 12.11 -10.76 2.09
N LEU A 103 12.25 -9.65 1.36
CA LEU A 103 11.15 -8.73 1.06
C LEU A 103 10.19 -9.40 0.08
N GLY A 104 8.90 -9.39 0.41
CA GLY A 104 7.85 -9.71 -0.55
C GLY A 104 7.82 -8.68 -1.68
N THR A 105 7.24 -9.06 -2.82
CA THR A 105 7.18 -8.24 -4.04
C THR A 105 6.44 -6.92 -3.82
N GLU A 106 5.36 -6.94 -3.04
CA GLU A 106 4.58 -5.75 -2.71
C GLU A 106 5.39 -4.75 -1.86
N GLN A 107 6.10 -5.25 -0.84
CA GLN A 107 6.92 -4.44 0.05
C GLN A 107 8.13 -3.85 -0.71
N LEU A 108 8.78 -4.67 -1.55
CA LEU A 108 9.85 -4.20 -2.43
C LEU A 108 9.35 -3.07 -3.34
N SER A 109 8.19 -3.24 -3.97
CA SER A 109 7.62 -2.23 -4.87
C SER A 109 7.32 -0.92 -4.14
N ARG A 110 6.75 -0.99 -2.93
CA ARG A 110 6.50 0.20 -2.10
C ARG A 110 7.79 0.92 -1.70
N LEU A 111 8.82 0.18 -1.30
CA LEU A 111 10.12 0.76 -0.94
C LEU A 111 10.84 1.37 -2.15
N MET A 112 10.77 0.73 -3.32
CA MET A 112 11.29 1.29 -4.56
C MET A 112 10.55 2.57 -4.94
N PHE A 113 9.21 2.56 -4.89
CA PHE A 113 8.41 3.75 -5.18
C PHE A 113 8.79 4.91 -4.27
N SER A 114 8.86 4.67 -2.96
CA SER A 114 9.31 5.69 -2.00
C SER A 114 10.76 6.14 -2.22
N SER A 115 11.62 5.29 -2.77
CA SER A 115 13.03 5.62 -3.01
C SER A 115 13.26 6.39 -4.31
N ILE A 116 12.37 6.21 -5.30
CA ILE A 116 12.48 6.84 -6.64
C ILE A 116 11.70 8.15 -6.68
N GLU A 117 10.45 8.13 -6.19
CA GLU A 117 9.50 9.24 -6.26
C GLU A 117 9.38 10.01 -4.94
N GLY A 118 10.01 9.51 -3.87
CA GLY A 118 9.97 10.17 -2.57
C GLY A 118 10.75 11.49 -2.54
N PRO A 119 10.45 12.37 -1.56
CA PRO A 119 11.20 13.61 -1.37
C PRO A 119 12.67 13.31 -1.03
N SER A 120 13.56 14.27 -1.33
CA SER A 120 14.94 14.23 -0.85
C SER A 120 14.99 14.23 0.68
N MET A 121 16.10 13.76 1.26
CA MET A 121 16.27 13.72 2.71
C MET A 121 16.05 15.08 3.37
N ASP A 122 16.49 16.17 2.73
CA ASP A 122 16.33 17.54 3.25
C ASP A 122 14.86 18.01 3.28
N ASN A 123 14.01 17.45 2.41
CA ASN A 123 12.60 17.81 2.29
C ASN A 123 11.66 16.76 2.91
N PHE A 124 12.22 15.73 3.54
CA PHE A 124 11.44 14.66 4.14
C PHE A 124 10.96 15.06 5.54
N ASP A 125 9.64 15.22 5.69
CA ASP A 125 9.00 15.45 6.98
C ASP A 125 8.86 14.13 7.77
N ALA A 126 9.90 13.80 8.53
CA ALA A 126 9.93 12.63 9.38
C ALA A 126 8.86 12.70 10.49
N ALA A 127 8.60 13.89 11.04
CA ALA A 127 7.65 14.06 12.15
C ALA A 127 6.22 13.78 11.67
N GLY A 128 5.80 14.37 10.54
CA GLY A 128 4.50 14.09 9.95
C GLY A 128 4.34 12.64 9.47
N ALA A 129 5.42 11.98 9.02
CA ALA A 129 5.38 10.56 8.68
C ALA A 129 5.13 9.69 9.92
N VAL A 130 5.81 9.96 11.04
CA VAL A 130 5.62 9.26 12.32
C VAL A 130 4.21 9.52 12.87
N GLU A 131 3.73 10.75 12.83
CA GLU A 131 2.38 11.09 13.29
C GLU A 131 1.30 10.37 12.46
N LYS A 132 1.44 10.33 11.13
CA LYS A 132 0.53 9.57 10.26
C LYS A 132 0.58 8.07 10.55
N TRP A 133 1.77 7.51 10.78
CA TRP A 133 1.88 6.11 11.19
C TRP A 133 1.23 5.86 12.55
N TRP A 134 1.38 6.80 13.49
CA TRP A 134 0.78 6.71 14.82
C TRP A 134 -0.74 6.81 14.79
N THR A 135 -1.31 7.64 13.93
CA THR A 135 -2.77 7.88 13.87
C THR A 135 -3.47 6.90 12.94
N LEU A 136 -2.96 6.69 11.73
CA LEU A 136 -3.57 5.90 10.66
C LEU A 136 -3.01 4.46 10.54
N GLY A 137 -1.85 4.19 11.13
CA GLY A 137 -1.21 2.88 11.05
C GLY A 137 -1.98 1.80 11.81
N ASN A 138 -1.89 0.56 11.32
CA ASN A 138 -2.49 -0.60 11.98
C ASN A 138 -2.01 -0.69 13.43
N ARG A 139 -2.98 -0.69 14.36
CA ARG A 139 -2.73 -0.64 15.81
C ARG A 139 -1.80 -1.76 16.28
N ALA A 140 -1.88 -2.94 15.66
CA ALA A 140 -1.03 -4.09 15.98
C ALA A 140 0.47 -3.88 15.69
N ARG A 141 0.82 -2.85 14.93
CA ARG A 141 2.20 -2.53 14.54
C ARG A 141 2.78 -1.32 15.28
N ARG A 142 2.06 -0.76 16.25
CA ARG A 142 2.51 0.42 17.01
C ARG A 142 3.44 0.01 18.17
N PRO A 143 4.51 0.77 18.45
CA PRO A 143 5.35 0.58 19.63
C PRO A 143 4.49 0.69 20.89
N GLY A 144 4.64 -0.26 21.82
CA GLY A 144 3.82 -0.31 23.04
C GLY A 144 2.43 -0.90 22.85
N PHE A 145 2.08 -1.42 21.67
CA PHE A 145 0.87 -2.24 21.53
C PHE A 145 1.09 -3.60 22.20
N ASN A 146 0.39 -3.84 23.30
CA ASN A 146 0.31 -5.14 23.94
C ASN A 146 -1.10 -5.73 23.73
N PRO A 147 -1.26 -6.80 22.91
CA PRO A 147 -2.57 -7.40 22.67
C PRO A 147 -3.18 -7.98 23.96
N TRP A 148 -2.32 -8.46 24.88
CA TRP A 148 -2.72 -9.12 26.12
C TRP A 148 -3.27 -8.16 27.18
N GLN A 149 -2.95 -6.86 27.11
CA GLN A 149 -3.47 -5.87 28.06
C GLN A 149 -4.98 -5.70 27.95
N LYS A 150 -5.53 -5.74 26.74
CA LYS A 150 -6.97 -5.65 26.53
C LYS A 150 -7.72 -6.90 26.96
N GLU A 151 -7.10 -8.05 26.74
CA GLU A 151 -7.66 -9.35 27.14
C GLU A 151 -7.77 -9.42 28.66
N GLN A 152 -6.73 -8.98 29.39
CA GLN A 152 -6.77 -8.85 30.85
C GLN A 152 -7.80 -7.83 31.34
N GLU A 153 -7.92 -6.66 30.71
CA GLU A 153 -8.95 -5.67 31.07
C GLU A 153 -10.37 -6.18 30.84
N GLN A 154 -10.56 -7.08 29.87
CA GLN A 154 -11.84 -7.69 29.57
C GLN A 154 -12.16 -8.84 30.53
N GLU A 155 -11.19 -9.72 30.80
CA GLU A 155 -11.30 -10.77 31.83
C GLU A 155 -11.64 -10.16 33.20
N ILE A 156 -10.92 -9.12 33.65
CA ILE A 156 -11.21 -8.44 34.92
C ILE A 156 -12.64 -7.87 34.94
N ARG A 157 -13.12 -7.35 33.81
CA ARG A 157 -14.49 -6.81 33.72
C ARG A 157 -15.53 -7.92 33.81
N ASP A 158 -15.27 -9.03 33.13
CA ASP A 158 -16.18 -10.17 33.09
C ASP A 158 -16.23 -10.87 34.46
N ASP A 159 -15.08 -11.04 35.14
CA ASP A 159 -14.97 -11.53 36.52
C ASP A 159 -15.75 -10.64 37.49
N LEU A 160 -15.58 -9.31 37.41
CA LEU A 160 -16.33 -8.35 38.23
C LEU A 160 -17.84 -8.43 37.99
N TYR A 161 -18.26 -8.70 36.75
CA TYR A 161 -19.67 -8.84 36.41
C TYR A 161 -20.24 -10.15 36.96
N GLU A 162 -19.46 -11.23 36.92
CA GLU A 162 -19.84 -12.53 37.48
C GLU A 162 -19.96 -12.45 39.02
N ASP A 163 -19.02 -11.78 39.69
CA ASP A 163 -19.07 -11.49 41.12
C ASP A 163 -20.31 -10.67 41.51
N LEU A 164 -20.65 -9.65 40.72
CA LEU A 164 -21.87 -8.85 40.92
C LEU A 164 -23.15 -9.69 40.82
N VAL A 165 -23.23 -10.57 39.81
CA VAL A 165 -24.38 -11.46 39.62
C VAL A 165 -24.51 -12.46 40.77
N LEU A 166 -23.39 -12.98 41.28
CA LEU A 166 -23.38 -13.89 42.42
C LEU A 166 -23.86 -13.20 43.70
N MET A 167 -23.41 -11.96 43.96
CA MET A 167 -23.89 -11.19 45.11
C MET A 167 -25.41 -10.95 45.05
N ASP A 168 -25.95 -10.59 43.89
CA ASP A 168 -27.40 -10.39 43.73
C ASP A 168 -28.17 -11.69 44.06
N GLN A 169 -27.70 -12.84 43.56
CA GLN A 169 -28.32 -14.14 43.85
C GLN A 169 -28.24 -14.52 45.33
N GLU A 170 -27.12 -14.26 46.01
CA GLU A 170 -26.98 -14.52 47.45
C GLU A 170 -27.94 -13.64 48.26
N THR A 171 -28.10 -12.36 47.89
CA THR A 171 -29.05 -11.47 48.57
C THR A 171 -30.50 -11.92 48.38
N GLU A 172 -30.89 -12.34 47.18
CA GLU A 172 -32.23 -12.88 46.92
C GLU A 172 -32.48 -14.18 47.69
N GLN A 173 -31.47 -15.05 47.80
CA GLN A 173 -31.58 -16.27 48.61
C GLN A 173 -31.73 -15.96 50.09
N GLU A 174 -30.96 -15.01 50.62
CA GLU A 174 -31.10 -14.58 52.02
C GLU A 174 -32.49 -13.98 52.29
N GLU A 175 -33.02 -13.16 51.37
CA GLU A 175 -34.37 -12.60 51.49
C GLU A 175 -35.44 -13.68 51.46
N ASN A 176 -35.34 -14.66 50.55
CA ASN A 176 -36.27 -15.78 50.47
C ASN A 176 -36.26 -16.63 51.76
N VAL A 177 -35.08 -16.94 52.30
CA VAL A 177 -34.96 -17.70 53.56
C VAL A 177 -35.57 -16.92 54.72
N ARG A 178 -35.37 -15.60 54.78
CA ARG A 178 -36.01 -14.74 55.80
C ARG A 178 -37.53 -14.72 55.64
N GLN A 179 -38.04 -14.66 54.41
CA GLN A 179 -39.48 -14.67 54.11
C GLN A 179 -40.14 -15.99 54.51
N GLU A 180 -39.48 -17.13 54.24
CA GLU A 180 -39.94 -18.45 54.64
C GLU A 180 -40.01 -18.58 56.17
N ALA A 181 -38.96 -18.14 56.88
CA ALA A 181 -38.94 -18.16 58.34
C ALA A 181 -40.08 -17.34 58.95
N ILE A 182 -40.38 -16.17 58.39
CA ILE A 182 -41.52 -15.32 58.82
C ILE A 182 -42.86 -16.03 58.56
N SER A 183 -42.98 -16.72 57.41
CA SER A 183 -44.22 -17.45 57.07
C SER A 183 -44.48 -18.66 57.97
N ASP A 184 -43.42 -19.36 58.38
CA ASP A 184 -43.51 -20.50 59.30
C ASP A 184 -43.90 -20.04 60.72
N GLU A 185 -43.35 -18.92 61.20
CA GLU A 185 -43.74 -18.34 62.50
C GLU A 185 -45.22 -17.93 62.51
N LEU A 186 -45.70 -17.26 61.46
CA LEU A 186 -47.11 -16.88 61.32
C LEU A 186 -48.04 -18.10 61.20
N GLY A 187 -47.59 -19.18 60.55
CA GLY A 187 -48.33 -20.44 60.46
C GLY A 187 -48.51 -21.10 61.82
N LEU A 188 -47.44 -21.14 62.62
CA LEU A 188 -47.48 -21.68 63.98
C LEU A 188 -48.37 -20.84 64.92
N GLU A 189 -48.36 -19.51 64.77
CA GLU A 189 -49.27 -18.64 65.53
C GLU A 189 -50.74 -18.90 65.16
N ALA A 190 -51.07 -19.03 63.87
CA ALA A 190 -52.42 -19.31 63.41
C ALA A 190 -52.93 -20.68 63.89
N GLU A 191 -52.08 -21.71 63.89
CA GLU A 191 -52.42 -23.05 64.36
C GLU A 191 -52.66 -23.08 65.89
N ASN A 192 -51.85 -22.33 66.65
CA ASN A 192 -52.02 -22.15 68.08
C ASN A 192 -53.32 -21.39 68.43
N VAL A 193 -53.67 -20.37 67.64
CA VAL A 193 -54.94 -19.63 67.80
C VAL A 193 -56.14 -20.56 67.51
N ALA A 194 -56.11 -21.32 66.41
CA ALA A 194 -57.17 -22.27 66.07
C ALA A 194 -57.34 -23.40 67.11
N ALA A 195 -56.24 -23.88 67.68
CA ALA A 195 -56.26 -24.85 68.78
C ALA A 195 -56.85 -24.23 70.07
N GLY A 196 -56.57 -22.96 70.33
CA GLY A 196 -57.17 -22.19 71.42
C GLY A 196 -58.68 -22.01 71.27
N GLU A 197 -59.15 -21.65 70.07
CA GLU A 197 -60.57 -21.48 69.77
C GLU A 197 -61.36 -22.80 69.86
N LYS A 198 -60.79 -23.92 69.38
CA LYS A 198 -61.39 -25.26 69.55
C LYS A 198 -61.56 -25.64 71.02
N ARG A 199 -60.53 -25.38 71.85
CA ARG A 199 -60.58 -25.67 73.29
C ARG A 199 -61.64 -24.83 74.02
N LEU A 200 -61.85 -23.58 73.59
CA LEU A 200 -62.92 -22.74 74.14
C LEU A 200 -64.32 -23.19 73.69
N ALA A 201 -64.46 -23.65 72.45
CA ALA A 201 -65.73 -24.19 71.95
C ALA A 201 -66.15 -25.50 72.65
N GLU A 202 -65.19 -26.36 73.01
CA GLU A 202 -65.44 -27.59 73.79
C GLU A 202 -65.75 -27.32 75.27
N ALA A 203 -65.36 -26.16 75.81
CA ALA A 203 -65.61 -25.80 77.22
C ALA A 203 -66.98 -25.14 77.45
N LEU A 204 -67.71 -24.77 76.39
CA LEU A 204 -68.96 -24.00 76.45
C LEU A 204 -70.19 -24.76 75.91
N GLY A 205 -70.07 -26.04 75.55
CA GLY A 205 -71.17 -26.94 75.16
C GLY A 205 -71.29 -28.13 76.10
#